data_AF-A0A3L7TRP0-F1
#
_entry.id   AF-A0A3L7TRP0-F1
#
_cell.length_a   1.000
_cell.length_b   1.000
_cell.length_c   1.000
_cell.angle_alpha   90.00
_cell.angle_beta   90.00
_cell.angle_gamma   90.00
#
_symmetry.space_group_name_H-M   'P 1'
#
loop_
_entity.id
_entity.type
_entity.pdbx_description
1 polymer ?
#
loop_
_entity_poly.entity_id
_entity_poly.type
_entity_poly.pdbx_seq_one_letter_code
_entity_poly.pdbx_strand_id
1 'polypeptide(L)'
;MRHSRLVNGVLPIVLIVMSSVSAVDAQTSAPSLAVVWQDASKQDESTKPASNLDEVKAPLSTTAPTLPTAPSLPTPLEAARDTRERTRTQAEDALRRTLLPQAIEAAQFAAMLTAIHPTLVSNKDVAEAFVIYRDTIEKLAIDPGRVIKQLLPACYYFDGARGTFVPRATPELSELLALRDKSMRNAATAERALFRSIELATPIDLRGMLACAKIAFLHDRLPREGLLPTTSTSLGDILPKLRIPDDVRAMIAPTLLSYGDALTQLLTMRLQLLRENDAARTAIEVRAGTLWRYRSAEQREGIDDQLDALDDLEFANELAIRDASLSALRRLRAQLPRAEGRRLVEDWQKTAHPELFDDERILSALVASVVALPQGDADVDRVVLDAIDATYQRIEPLAEAACRAADAILPRLLDRSAAGISAEIAARITLLETQKKRRAALKETLGRIRAVTANAPAETLMRFDDFNESIAALERADRFERESLERLLDEMAIAEAEGLEVGTPADAVTPAAPKAVPATPAATPPKSSTPNTPTTPRTGRGGRGSRSPVND
;
A
#
# COMPACT_ATOMS: atom_id res chain seq x y z
N MET A 1 30.31 -53.71 18.79
CA MET A 1 31.75 -53.34 18.85
C MET A 1 32.04 -52.54 17.59
N ARG A 2 32.16 -51.20 17.67
CA ARG A 2 33.44 -50.41 17.79
C ARG A 2 34.35 -50.66 16.57
N HIS A 3 34.89 -49.72 15.79
CA HIS A 3 35.18 -48.27 15.85
C HIS A 3 35.37 -47.76 14.39
N SER A 4 34.92 -46.56 13.99
CA SER A 4 35.59 -45.25 14.02
C SER A 4 36.82 -45.05 13.09
N ARG A 5 36.69 -44.10 12.14
CA ARG A 5 37.62 -43.03 11.66
C ARG A 5 37.13 -42.55 10.27
N LEU A 6 36.49 -41.39 10.06
CA LEU A 6 36.90 -39.96 10.09
C LEU A 6 37.99 -39.54 9.06
N VAL A 7 37.78 -38.31 8.52
CA VAL A 7 38.70 -37.36 7.81
C VAL A 7 38.67 -37.49 6.26
N ASN A 8 38.44 -36.48 5.37
CA ASN A 8 38.30 -35.00 5.40
C ASN A 8 37.67 -34.48 4.07
N GLY A 9 36.80 -33.45 4.11
CA GLY A 9 36.99 -32.15 3.44
C GLY A 9 36.07 -31.94 2.21
N VAL A 10 35.49 -30.79 1.86
CA VAL A 10 35.65 -29.38 2.28
C VAL A 10 34.32 -28.64 1.97
N LEU A 11 33.92 -27.72 2.86
CA LEU A 11 32.78 -26.79 2.75
C LEU A 11 33.30 -25.42 3.26
N PRO A 12 33.01 -24.28 2.60
CA PRO A 12 33.02 -22.96 3.24
C PRO A 12 31.59 -22.39 3.22
N ILE A 13 30.89 -22.17 4.34
CA ILE A 13 30.98 -21.09 5.36
C ILE A 13 31.15 -19.68 4.78
N VAL A 14 30.11 -18.85 4.92
CA VAL A 14 30.26 -17.43 5.30
C VAL A 14 29.21 -17.09 6.35
N LEU A 15 29.70 -16.82 7.55
CA LEU A 15 29.01 -16.34 8.75
C LEU A 15 29.87 -15.17 9.24
N ILE A 16 29.35 -13.94 9.25
CA ILE A 16 30.01 -12.73 9.78
C ILE A 16 28.93 -11.98 10.56
N VAL A 17 28.85 -12.16 11.90
CA VAL A 17 29.50 -11.36 12.96
C VAL A 17 29.20 -9.87 12.84
N MET A 18 28.18 -9.43 13.58
CA MET A 18 28.04 -8.04 14.01
C MET A 18 28.76 -7.86 15.35
N SER A 19 29.78 -7.02 15.41
CA SER A 19 30.17 -6.21 16.57
C SER A 19 31.26 -5.19 16.21
N SER A 20 30.93 -3.91 16.46
CA SER A 20 31.79 -2.77 16.89
C SER A 20 33.12 -2.48 16.17
N VAL A 21 33.25 -1.27 15.59
CA VAL A 21 34.44 -0.42 15.73
C VAL A 21 34.06 1.07 15.69
N SER A 22 34.66 1.81 16.62
CA SER A 22 34.67 3.25 16.83
C SER A 22 35.30 4.08 15.71
N ALA A 23 35.09 5.40 15.80
CA ALA A 23 35.76 6.46 15.05
C ALA A 23 37.28 6.32 14.96
N VAL A 24 37.85 6.56 13.77
CA VAL A 24 39.13 7.25 13.50
C VAL A 24 39.09 7.83 12.07
N ASP A 25 39.60 9.04 11.93
CA ASP A 25 39.82 9.85 10.73
C ASP A 25 40.46 9.13 9.53
N ALA A 26 40.02 9.51 8.32
CA ALA A 26 40.90 9.58 7.15
C ALA A 26 40.35 10.57 6.12
N GLN A 27 41.05 11.70 6.00
CA GLN A 27 41.03 12.61 4.86
C GLN A 27 41.32 11.84 3.57
N THR A 28 40.49 12.05 2.54
CA THR A 28 40.98 11.99 1.16
C THR A 28 40.13 12.90 0.27
N SER A 29 40.86 13.77 -0.41
CA SER A 29 40.43 14.97 -1.10
C SER A 29 39.66 14.67 -2.38
N ALA A 30 38.55 15.39 -2.59
CA ALA A 30 37.97 15.62 -3.91
C ALA A 30 37.77 17.14 -4.10
N PRO A 31 38.03 17.70 -5.29
CA PRO A 31 38.24 19.13 -5.47
C PRO A 31 36.93 19.91 -5.38
N SER A 32 36.93 20.92 -4.52
CA SER A 32 35.87 21.91 -4.36
C SER A 32 35.88 22.89 -5.53
N LEU A 33 34.85 22.83 -6.39
CA LEU A 33 34.46 23.97 -7.24
C LEU A 33 33.74 24.98 -6.34
N ALA A 34 34.51 25.87 -5.74
CA ALA A 34 34.01 27.06 -5.05
C ALA A 34 33.51 28.06 -6.10
N VAL A 35 32.20 28.12 -6.32
CA VAL A 35 31.57 29.29 -6.96
C VAL A 35 31.27 30.28 -5.84
N VAL A 36 32.13 31.28 -5.73
CA VAL A 36 31.98 32.45 -4.87
C VAL A 36 30.82 33.29 -5.42
N TRP A 37 29.70 33.34 -4.71
CA TRP A 37 28.69 34.39 -4.90
C TRP A 37 29.01 35.50 -3.90
N GLN A 38 29.61 36.58 -4.38
CA GLN A 38 29.85 37.80 -3.62
C GLN A 38 28.55 38.60 -3.48
N ASP A 39 28.37 39.12 -2.27
CA ASP A 39 27.35 40.09 -1.87
C ASP A 39 27.26 41.30 -2.80
N ALA A 40 26.03 41.65 -3.17
CA ALA A 40 25.70 42.98 -3.68
C ALA A 40 24.38 43.44 -3.07
N SER A 41 24.44 44.13 -1.93
CA SER A 41 23.40 45.08 -1.56
C SER A 41 23.92 46.19 -0.63
N LYS A 42 23.45 47.41 -0.94
CA LYS A 42 23.60 48.73 -0.27
C LYS A 42 24.83 49.54 -0.75
N GLN A 43 24.73 50.82 -1.10
CA GLN A 43 23.75 51.85 -0.75
C GLN A 43 23.85 53.09 -1.68
N ASP A 44 22.77 53.89 -1.68
CA ASP A 44 22.52 55.19 -2.33
C ASP A 44 23.66 56.23 -2.34
N GLU A 45 23.67 57.10 -3.37
CA GLU A 45 23.49 58.55 -3.15
C GLU A 45 23.19 59.36 -4.44
N SER A 46 22.04 60.04 -4.41
CA SER A 46 21.79 61.44 -4.82
C SER A 46 22.34 61.98 -6.16
N THR A 47 21.44 62.27 -7.12
CA THR A 47 21.33 63.61 -7.73
C THR A 47 19.99 63.83 -8.48
N LYS A 48 19.19 64.80 -8.02
CA LYS A 48 18.23 65.61 -8.80
C LYS A 48 18.98 66.87 -9.28
N PRO A 49 18.55 67.66 -10.31
CA PRO A 49 17.17 68.14 -10.58
C PRO A 49 16.85 68.14 -12.11
N ALA A 50 15.80 68.70 -12.73
CA ALA A 50 14.79 69.70 -12.42
C ALA A 50 13.56 69.56 -13.37
N SER A 51 12.49 70.28 -12.98
CA SER A 51 11.16 70.54 -13.55
C SER A 51 11.00 70.76 -15.07
N ASN A 52 9.83 70.40 -15.62
CA ASN A 52 8.84 71.39 -16.10
C ASN A 52 7.43 70.84 -16.37
N LEU A 53 6.48 71.75 -16.23
CA LEU A 53 5.01 71.67 -16.20
C LEU A 53 4.34 71.61 -17.59
N ASP A 54 3.04 71.30 -17.54
CA ASP A 54 1.90 71.67 -18.43
C ASP A 54 1.16 70.45 -19.02
N GLU A 55 -0.16 70.40 -19.17
CA GLU A 55 -1.34 70.99 -18.54
C GLU A 55 -2.54 70.26 -19.20
N VAL A 56 -3.63 70.01 -18.45
CA VAL A 56 -5.04 70.02 -18.91
C VAL A 56 -5.51 69.02 -20.00
N LYS A 57 -6.41 68.08 -19.65
CA LYS A 57 -7.90 68.21 -19.82
C LYS A 57 -8.63 66.90 -19.49
N ALA A 58 -9.51 66.93 -18.49
CA ALA A 58 -10.60 65.97 -18.33
C ALA A 58 -11.80 66.40 -19.21
N PRO A 59 -12.67 65.45 -19.58
CA PRO A 59 -14.08 65.70 -19.34
C PRO A 59 -14.76 64.53 -18.61
N LEU A 60 -15.59 64.92 -17.64
CA LEU A 60 -16.65 64.11 -17.06
C LEU A 60 -17.67 63.72 -18.13
N SER A 61 -18.14 62.47 -18.09
CA SER A 61 -19.46 62.10 -18.60
C SER A 61 -20.05 61.03 -17.69
N THR A 62 -21.31 61.28 -17.35
CA THR A 62 -22.08 60.69 -16.27
C THR A 62 -22.93 59.52 -16.80
N THR A 63 -23.20 58.55 -15.90
CA THR A 63 -24.30 57.56 -15.88
C THR A 63 -24.28 56.37 -16.86
N ALA A 64 -24.08 55.17 -16.29
CA ALA A 64 -25.16 54.20 -16.06
C ALA A 64 -24.72 53.17 -14.98
N PRO A 65 -25.60 52.77 -14.03
CA PRO A 65 -25.30 51.69 -13.11
C PRO A 65 -25.33 50.36 -13.87
N THR A 66 -24.18 49.71 -13.98
CA THR A 66 -24.08 48.34 -14.50
C THR A 66 -24.84 47.43 -13.53
N LEU A 67 -25.98 46.91 -13.96
CA LEU A 67 -26.67 45.81 -13.29
C LEU A 67 -25.66 44.66 -13.07
N PRO A 68 -25.72 43.94 -11.93
CA PRO A 68 -24.90 42.77 -11.73
C PRO A 68 -25.27 41.73 -12.79
N THR A 69 -24.40 41.56 -13.78
CA THR A 69 -24.49 40.49 -14.76
C THR A 69 -24.56 39.18 -13.99
N ALA A 70 -25.69 38.47 -14.11
CA ALA A 70 -25.85 37.14 -13.57
C ALA A 70 -24.65 36.27 -14.04
N PRO A 71 -24.04 35.44 -13.17
CA PRO A 71 -22.90 34.63 -13.56
C PRO A 71 -23.32 33.75 -14.74
N SER A 72 -22.76 34.04 -15.92
CA SER A 72 -22.93 33.22 -17.10
C SER A 72 -22.42 31.82 -16.77
N LEU A 73 -23.30 30.82 -16.87
CA LEU A 73 -22.92 29.42 -16.71
C LEU A 73 -21.76 29.14 -17.69
N PRO A 74 -20.63 28.57 -17.20
CA PRO A 74 -19.47 28.34 -18.04
C PRO A 74 -19.87 27.47 -19.21
N THR A 75 -19.40 27.82 -20.41
CA THR A 75 -19.61 26.98 -21.58
C THR A 75 -18.97 25.60 -21.35
N PRO A 76 -19.45 24.51 -21.97
CA PRO A 76 -18.89 23.17 -21.76
C PRO A 76 -17.38 23.08 -21.99
N LEU A 77 -16.84 23.91 -22.88
CA LEU A 77 -15.40 24.06 -23.15
C LEU A 77 -14.65 24.76 -22.01
N GLU A 78 -15.22 25.80 -21.42
CA GLU A 78 -14.65 26.50 -20.25
C GLU A 78 -14.70 25.59 -19.02
N ALA A 79 -15.81 24.89 -18.79
CA ALA A 79 -15.94 23.93 -17.70
C ALA A 79 -14.92 22.77 -17.81
N ALA A 80 -14.67 22.27 -19.02
CA ALA A 80 -13.65 21.24 -19.26
C ALA A 80 -12.23 21.79 -19.03
N ARG A 81 -11.95 23.04 -19.44
CA ARG A 81 -10.66 23.71 -19.21
C ARG A 81 -10.40 23.94 -17.72
N ASP A 82 -11.41 24.44 -17.01
CA ASP A 82 -11.34 24.67 -15.56
C ASP A 82 -11.13 23.37 -14.79
N THR A 83 -11.78 22.28 -15.22
CA THR A 83 -11.58 20.96 -14.62
C THR A 83 -10.15 20.48 -14.82
N ARG A 84 -9.61 20.59 -16.04
CA ARG A 84 -8.23 20.19 -16.35
C ARG A 84 -7.19 21.01 -15.58
N GLU A 85 -7.41 22.31 -15.45
CA GLU A 85 -6.52 23.18 -14.67
C GLU A 85 -6.56 22.83 -13.19
N ARG A 86 -7.74 22.58 -12.62
CA ARG A 86 -7.87 22.09 -11.23
C ARG A 86 -7.15 20.77 -11.02
N THR A 87 -7.31 19.79 -11.92
CA THR A 87 -6.59 18.52 -11.85
C THR A 87 -5.08 18.74 -11.89
N ARG A 88 -4.60 19.63 -12.76
CA ARG A 88 -3.18 19.98 -12.84
C ARG A 88 -2.68 20.61 -11.54
N THR A 89 -3.39 21.58 -10.97
CA THR A 89 -3.01 22.22 -9.71
C THR A 89 -2.97 21.21 -8.57
N GLN A 90 -3.97 20.34 -8.47
CA GLN A 90 -4.02 19.27 -7.45
C GLN A 90 -2.84 18.30 -7.61
N ALA A 91 -2.52 17.89 -8.84
CA ALA A 91 -1.39 17.02 -9.12
C ALA A 91 -0.04 17.70 -8.81
N GLU A 92 0.07 19.01 -9.06
CA GLU A 92 1.28 19.77 -8.73
C GLU A 92 1.47 19.90 -7.22
N ASP A 93 0.39 20.15 -6.48
CA ASP A 93 0.43 20.20 -5.02
C ASP A 93 0.76 18.82 -4.42
N ALA A 94 0.21 17.75 -4.99
CA ALA A 94 0.59 16.38 -4.64
C ALA A 94 2.09 16.12 -4.90
N LEU A 95 2.62 16.55 -6.05
CA LEU A 95 4.05 16.44 -6.36
C LEU A 95 4.91 17.27 -5.39
N ARG A 96 4.52 18.50 -5.07
CA ARG A 96 5.26 19.34 -4.10
C ARG A 96 5.32 18.68 -2.72
N ARG A 97 4.24 18.01 -2.32
CA ARG A 97 4.16 17.25 -1.06
C ARG A 97 5.11 16.07 -0.99
N THR A 98 5.51 15.47 -2.12
CA THR A 98 6.51 14.39 -2.17
C THR A 98 7.94 14.90 -2.22
N LEU A 99 8.15 16.13 -2.70
CA LEU A 99 9.48 16.72 -2.86
C LEU A 99 9.94 17.57 -1.68
N LEU A 100 9.01 18.08 -0.87
CA LEU A 100 9.31 18.95 0.26
C LEU A 100 8.88 18.33 1.59
N PRO A 101 9.70 18.45 2.64
CA PRO A 101 9.29 18.06 3.98
C PRO A 101 8.03 18.81 4.40
N GLN A 102 7.03 18.09 4.90
CA GLN A 102 5.83 18.67 5.49
C GLN A 102 5.97 18.72 7.01
N ALA A 103 5.64 19.86 7.59
CA ALA A 103 5.61 20.05 9.03
C ALA A 103 4.37 19.37 9.62
N ILE A 104 4.53 18.71 10.77
CA ILE A 104 3.39 18.27 11.57
C ILE A 104 2.60 19.51 12.01
N GLU A 105 1.31 19.54 11.72
CA GLU A 105 0.43 20.62 12.16
C GLU A 105 0.32 20.63 13.69
N ALA A 106 0.27 21.81 14.30
CA ALA A 106 0.20 21.94 15.76
C ALA A 106 -1.01 21.22 16.37
N ALA A 107 -2.16 21.26 15.69
CA ALA A 107 -3.37 20.55 16.12
C ALA A 107 -3.19 19.03 16.07
N GLN A 108 -2.61 18.51 14.98
CA GLN A 108 -2.31 17.08 14.82
C GLN A 108 -1.30 16.61 15.88
N PHE A 109 -0.26 17.42 16.12
CA PHE A 109 0.74 17.13 17.15
C PHE A 109 0.12 17.07 18.55
N ALA A 110 -0.70 18.06 18.92
CA ALA A 110 -1.40 18.07 20.21
C ALA A 110 -2.37 16.88 20.35
N ALA A 111 -3.09 16.51 19.28
CA ALA A 111 -3.98 15.35 19.27
C ALA A 111 -3.19 14.05 19.47
N MET A 112 -2.06 13.89 18.77
CA MET A 112 -1.16 12.73 18.93
C MET A 112 -0.65 12.62 20.38
N LEU A 113 -0.16 13.73 20.96
CA LEU A 113 0.30 13.75 22.35
C LEU A 113 -0.82 13.42 23.34
N THR A 114 -2.02 13.96 23.12
CA THR A 114 -3.19 13.70 23.97
C THR A 114 -3.61 12.24 23.93
N ALA A 115 -3.58 11.62 22.75
CA ALA A 115 -3.89 10.21 22.57
C ALA A 115 -2.90 9.29 23.28
N ILE A 116 -1.64 9.72 23.44
CA ILE A 116 -0.62 8.99 24.22
C ILE A 116 -0.82 9.24 25.72
N HIS A 117 -0.72 10.50 26.14
CA HIS A 117 -0.92 10.92 27.52
C HIS A 117 -1.17 12.44 27.62
N PRO A 118 -2.27 12.90 28.24
CA PRO A 118 -2.64 14.32 28.27
C PRO A 118 -1.57 15.28 28.81
N THR A 119 -0.73 14.83 29.76
CA THR A 119 0.31 15.71 30.35
C THR A 119 1.46 16.02 29.40
N LEU A 120 1.61 15.26 28.30
CA LEU A 120 2.65 15.52 27.28
C LEU A 120 2.41 16.84 26.56
N VAL A 121 1.15 17.26 26.40
CA VAL A 121 0.80 18.53 25.74
C VAL A 121 1.30 19.72 26.55
N SER A 122 1.27 19.61 27.88
CA SER A 122 1.75 20.65 28.81
C SER A 122 3.25 20.54 29.13
N ASN A 123 3.96 19.57 28.57
CA ASN A 123 5.38 19.36 28.86
C ASN A 123 6.24 20.43 28.15
N LYS A 124 7.02 21.18 28.93
CA LYS A 124 7.87 22.27 28.44
C LYS A 124 8.94 21.80 27.43
N ASP A 125 9.64 20.72 27.72
CA ASP A 125 10.73 20.22 26.88
C ASP A 125 10.20 19.70 25.53
N VAL A 126 9.02 19.07 25.53
CA VAL A 126 8.34 18.64 24.31
C VAL A 126 7.89 19.84 23.47
N ALA A 127 7.34 20.88 24.12
CA ALA A 127 6.93 22.10 23.44
C ALA A 127 8.13 22.84 22.82
N GLU A 128 9.24 22.96 23.53
CA GLU A 128 10.49 23.56 23.02
C GLU A 128 11.05 22.77 21.83
N ALA A 129 11.08 21.43 21.93
CA ALA A 129 11.50 20.57 20.83
C ALA A 129 10.61 20.73 19.58
N PHE A 130 9.30 20.91 19.78
CA PHE A 130 8.36 21.12 18.67
C PHE A 130 8.58 22.46 17.96
N VAL A 131 8.90 23.53 18.70
CA VAL A 131 9.28 24.82 18.11
C VAL A 131 10.54 24.67 17.25
N ILE A 132 11.59 24.04 17.78
CA ILE A 132 12.85 23.80 17.05
C ILE A 132 12.60 22.98 15.77
N TYR A 133 11.77 21.94 15.86
CA TYR A 133 11.35 21.14 14.73
C TYR A 133 10.66 22.01 13.66
N ARG A 134 9.65 22.80 14.05
CA ARG A 134 8.91 23.67 13.13
C ARG A 134 9.80 24.68 12.44
N ASP A 135 10.64 25.38 13.19
CA ASP A 135 11.58 26.38 12.65
C ASP A 135 12.53 25.74 11.63
N THR A 136 12.94 24.49 11.87
CA THR A 136 13.81 23.75 10.95
C THR A 136 13.07 23.42 9.66
N ILE A 137 11.84 22.91 9.74
CA ILE A 137 11.06 22.58 8.53
C ILE A 137 10.69 23.84 7.74
N GLU A 138 10.39 24.95 8.41
CA GLU A 138 10.10 26.22 7.76
C GLU A 138 11.30 26.76 6.98
N LYS A 139 12.51 26.70 7.55
CA LYS A 139 13.75 27.05 6.85
C LYS A 139 13.97 26.18 5.60
N LEU A 140 13.67 24.89 5.68
CA LEU A 140 13.75 23.98 4.53
C LEU A 140 12.70 24.32 3.45
N ALA A 141 11.52 24.81 3.83
CA ALA A 141 10.50 25.22 2.86
C ALA A 141 10.89 26.52 2.12
N ILE A 142 11.67 27.40 2.75
CA ILE A 142 12.10 28.68 2.18
C ILE A 142 13.31 28.49 1.26
N ASP A 143 14.42 27.98 1.78
CA ASP A 143 15.70 28.00 1.06
C ASP A 143 15.78 26.92 -0.03
N PRO A 144 15.86 25.60 0.32
CA PRO A 144 15.85 24.56 -0.70
C PRO A 144 14.48 24.45 -1.38
N GLY A 145 13.39 24.75 -0.66
CA GLY A 145 12.04 24.70 -1.24
C GLY A 145 11.82 25.68 -2.39
N ARG A 146 12.42 26.87 -2.34
CA ARG A 146 12.38 27.82 -3.48
C ARG A 146 13.09 27.26 -4.71
N VAL A 147 14.28 26.67 -4.54
CA VAL A 147 15.06 26.10 -5.64
C VAL A 147 14.35 24.89 -6.26
N ILE A 148 13.80 23.99 -5.43
CA ILE A 148 13.00 22.85 -5.91
C ILE A 148 11.82 23.35 -6.77
N LYS A 149 11.09 24.38 -6.32
CA LYS A 149 9.98 24.96 -7.08
C LYS A 149 10.41 25.58 -8.41
N GLN A 150 11.61 26.15 -8.49
CA GLN A 150 12.16 26.70 -9.74
C GLN A 150 12.54 25.59 -10.74
N LEU A 151 13.04 24.46 -10.26
CA LEU A 151 13.45 23.32 -11.09
C LEU A 151 12.27 22.46 -11.57
N LEU A 152 11.12 22.49 -10.88
CA LEU A 152 9.93 21.69 -11.18
C LEU A 152 9.54 21.64 -12.67
N PRO A 153 9.41 22.79 -13.39
CA PRO A 153 8.99 22.78 -14.80
C PRO A 153 10.01 22.14 -15.74
N ALA A 154 11.29 22.12 -15.37
CA ALA A 154 12.35 21.46 -16.15
C ALA A 154 12.32 19.94 -15.92
N CYS A 155 12.05 19.52 -14.68
CA CYS A 155 12.15 18.14 -14.22
C CYS A 155 10.90 17.28 -14.46
N TYR A 156 9.72 17.90 -14.63
CA TYR A 156 8.46 17.19 -14.77
C TYR A 156 7.60 17.77 -15.89
N TYR A 157 6.78 16.93 -16.52
CA TYR A 157 5.70 17.37 -17.41
C TYR A 157 4.37 16.80 -16.95
N PHE A 158 3.27 17.50 -17.24
CA PHE A 158 1.92 17.07 -16.87
C PHE A 158 1.34 16.16 -17.97
N ASP A 159 1.04 14.91 -17.62
CA ASP A 159 0.27 13.99 -18.46
C ASP A 159 -1.22 14.22 -18.19
N GLY A 160 -1.88 14.92 -19.11
CA GLY A 160 -3.31 15.23 -18.99
C GLY A 160 -4.24 14.03 -19.15
N ALA A 161 -3.77 12.90 -19.69
CA ALA A 161 -4.57 11.68 -19.79
C ALA A 161 -4.59 10.91 -18.46
N ARG A 162 -3.46 10.92 -17.75
CA ARG A 162 -3.33 10.31 -16.42
C ARG A 162 -3.68 11.26 -15.28
N GLY A 163 -3.69 12.57 -15.55
CA GLY A 163 -3.89 13.59 -14.53
C GLY A 163 -2.72 13.70 -13.55
N THR A 164 -1.51 13.27 -13.95
CA THR A 164 -0.33 13.20 -13.06
C THR A 164 0.90 13.84 -13.70
N PHE A 165 1.88 14.22 -12.87
CA PHE A 165 3.18 14.68 -13.33
C PHE A 165 4.12 13.49 -13.52
N VAL A 166 4.78 13.44 -14.68
CA VAL A 166 5.75 12.40 -15.03
C VAL A 166 7.16 12.99 -15.02
N PRO A 167 8.13 12.32 -14.37
CA PRO A 167 9.51 12.80 -14.34
C PRO A 167 10.14 12.77 -15.73
N ARG A 168 11.06 13.71 -15.94
CA ARG A 168 11.94 13.78 -17.11
C ARG A 168 13.35 13.46 -16.63
N ALA A 169 13.93 12.36 -17.10
CA ALA A 169 15.29 11.97 -16.78
C ALA A 169 16.30 12.96 -17.38
N THR A 170 16.55 14.06 -16.69
CA THR A 170 17.51 15.11 -17.06
C THR A 170 18.46 15.40 -15.90
N PRO A 171 19.62 16.03 -16.16
CA PRO A 171 20.53 16.43 -15.08
C PRO A 171 19.87 17.35 -14.04
N GLU A 172 18.91 18.17 -14.44
CA GLU A 172 18.14 19.03 -13.53
C GLU A 172 17.29 18.21 -12.57
N LEU A 173 16.71 17.08 -13.01
CA LEU A 173 16.00 16.17 -12.12
C LEU A 173 16.97 15.55 -11.11
N SER A 174 18.17 15.15 -11.52
CA SER A 174 19.20 14.67 -10.59
C SER A 174 19.56 15.72 -9.52
N GLU A 175 19.70 16.99 -9.91
CA GLU A 175 19.96 18.09 -8.98
C GLU A 175 18.78 18.31 -8.00
N LEU A 176 17.55 18.31 -8.52
CA LEU A 176 16.34 18.43 -7.72
C LEU A 176 16.24 17.31 -6.69
N LEU A 177 16.47 16.05 -7.11
CA LEU A 177 16.41 14.89 -6.22
C LEU A 177 17.51 14.89 -5.16
N ALA A 178 18.72 15.37 -5.49
CA ALA A 178 19.80 15.56 -4.52
C ALA A 178 19.44 16.62 -3.47
N LEU A 179 18.83 17.73 -3.89
CA LEU A 179 18.38 18.79 -2.98
C LEU A 179 17.21 18.34 -2.10
N ARG A 180 16.26 17.57 -2.67
CA ARG A 180 15.20 16.89 -1.94
C ARG A 180 15.79 15.99 -0.86
N ASP A 181 16.72 15.11 -1.22
CA ASP A 181 17.30 14.16 -0.27
C ASP A 181 18.03 14.85 0.89
N LYS A 182 18.83 15.88 0.59
CA LYS A 182 19.48 16.72 1.62
C LYS A 182 18.45 17.34 2.56
N SER A 183 17.36 17.88 2.01
CA SER A 183 16.29 18.50 2.80
C SER A 183 15.55 17.49 3.68
N MET A 184 15.23 16.31 3.13
CA MET A 184 14.57 15.22 3.85
C MET A 184 15.46 14.63 4.95
N ARG A 185 16.78 14.52 4.75
CA ARG A 185 17.73 14.12 5.81
C ARG A 185 17.78 15.12 6.97
N ASN A 186 17.75 16.41 6.67
CA ASN A 186 17.68 17.45 7.70
C ASN A 186 16.36 17.40 8.47
N ALA A 187 15.23 17.28 7.77
CA ALA A 187 13.91 17.11 8.39
C ALA A 187 13.87 15.87 9.29
N ALA A 188 14.33 14.71 8.80
CA ALA A 188 14.39 13.47 9.58
C ALA A 188 15.30 13.58 10.82
N THR A 189 16.30 14.45 10.81
CA THR A 189 17.15 14.71 11.98
C THR A 189 16.41 15.53 13.04
N ALA A 190 15.68 16.57 12.63
CA ALA A 190 14.83 17.35 13.53
C ALA A 190 13.68 16.50 14.11
N GLU A 191 13.07 15.64 13.30
CA GLU A 191 12.02 14.70 13.73
C GLU A 191 12.54 13.69 14.75
N ARG A 192 13.73 13.13 14.53
CA ARG A 192 14.38 12.23 15.50
C ARG A 192 14.63 12.94 16.84
N ALA A 193 15.03 14.21 16.81
CA ALA A 193 15.21 15.00 18.03
C ALA A 193 13.85 15.22 18.75
N LEU A 194 12.80 15.59 18.00
CA LEU A 194 11.45 15.76 18.54
C LEU A 194 10.92 14.47 19.20
N PHE A 195 10.96 13.35 18.47
CA PHE A 195 10.47 12.06 19.00
C PHE A 195 11.29 11.57 20.20
N ARG A 196 12.58 11.89 20.27
CA ARG A 196 13.40 11.60 21.45
C ARG A 196 12.93 12.38 22.67
N SER A 197 12.61 13.67 22.52
CA SER A 197 12.06 14.47 23.63
C SER A 197 10.71 13.92 24.12
N ILE A 198 9.84 13.49 23.19
CA ILE A 198 8.57 12.85 23.53
C ILE A 198 8.81 11.53 24.28
N GLU A 199 9.71 10.69 23.80
CA GLU A 199 10.04 9.41 24.43
C GLU A 199 10.59 9.57 25.87
N LEU A 200 11.45 10.58 26.09
CA LEU A 200 11.97 10.90 27.42
C LEU A 200 10.87 11.41 28.37
N ALA A 201 9.89 12.15 27.85
CA ALA A 201 8.75 12.63 28.62
C ALA A 201 7.64 11.57 28.83
N THR A 202 7.66 10.47 28.06
CA THR A 202 6.62 9.44 28.08
C THR A 202 6.93 8.38 29.14
N PRO A 203 5.98 8.08 30.06
CA PRO A 203 6.10 6.97 31.00
C PRO A 203 6.38 5.64 30.28
N ILE A 204 7.19 4.77 30.91
CA ILE A 204 7.64 3.50 30.29
C ILE A 204 6.46 2.65 29.82
N ASP A 205 5.40 2.57 30.62
CA ASP A 205 4.20 1.77 30.34
C ASP A 205 3.42 2.24 29.10
N LEU A 206 3.62 3.51 28.68
CA LEU A 206 2.95 4.12 27.54
C LEU A 206 3.83 4.18 26.28
N ARG A 207 5.07 3.70 26.33
CA ARG A 207 5.98 3.73 25.18
C ARG A 207 5.50 2.89 23.99
N GLY A 208 4.75 1.80 24.25
CA GLY A 208 4.09 1.04 23.19
C GLY A 208 3.09 1.87 22.38
N MET A 209 2.35 2.78 23.04
CA MET A 209 1.41 3.69 22.37
C MET A 209 2.15 4.77 21.57
N LEU A 210 3.24 5.33 22.13
CA LEU A 210 4.12 6.24 21.39
C LEU A 210 4.67 5.57 20.12
N ALA A 211 5.07 4.30 20.21
CA ALA A 211 5.59 3.57 19.06
C ALA A 211 4.52 3.35 17.97
N CYS A 212 3.27 3.06 18.36
CA CYS A 212 2.15 2.98 17.41
C CYS A 212 1.86 4.34 16.75
N ALA A 213 1.88 5.44 17.51
CA ALA A 213 1.70 6.79 16.97
C ALA A 213 2.82 7.16 15.98
N LYS A 214 4.06 6.76 16.27
CA LYS A 214 5.21 6.95 15.38
C LYS A 214 5.06 6.13 14.08
N ILE A 215 4.57 4.90 14.16
CA ILE A 215 4.25 4.08 12.99
C ILE A 215 3.19 4.77 12.12
N ALA A 216 2.08 5.24 12.72
CA ALA A 216 1.03 5.96 12.00
C ALA A 216 1.58 7.20 11.28
N PHE A 217 2.40 8.00 11.97
CA PHE A 217 3.09 9.14 11.37
C PHE A 217 3.96 8.76 10.17
N LEU A 218 4.66 7.63 10.22
CA LEU A 218 5.49 7.16 9.11
C LEU A 218 4.65 6.62 7.95
N HIS A 219 3.54 5.93 8.22
CA HIS A 219 2.61 5.46 7.18
C HIS A 219 1.98 6.62 6.41
N ASP A 220 1.61 7.71 7.09
CA ASP A 220 1.05 8.90 6.42
C ASP A 220 2.03 9.58 5.44
N ARG A 221 3.34 9.31 5.58
CA ARG A 221 4.38 9.84 4.69
C ARG A 221 4.75 8.90 3.56
N LEU A 222 4.36 7.63 3.62
CA LEU A 222 4.59 6.69 2.54
C LEU A 222 3.57 6.93 1.43
N PRO A 223 3.99 6.96 0.15
CA PRO A 223 3.04 6.98 -0.95
C PRO A 223 2.21 5.68 -0.92
N ARG A 224 0.91 5.81 -0.65
CA ARG A 224 0.00 4.67 -0.44
C ARG A 224 -0.16 3.77 -1.67
N GLU A 225 0.07 4.32 -2.87
CA GLU A 225 -0.07 3.58 -4.14
C GLU A 225 1.02 2.51 -4.37
N GLY A 226 2.05 2.45 -3.51
CA GLY A 226 3.18 1.52 -3.62
C GLY A 226 3.38 0.60 -2.42
N LEU A 227 2.35 0.41 -1.57
CA LEU A 227 2.39 -0.54 -0.47
C LEU A 227 1.49 -1.75 -0.73
N LEU A 228 2.00 -2.93 -0.41
CA LEU A 228 1.26 -4.18 -0.30
C LEU A 228 0.17 -4.04 0.77
N PRO A 229 -0.99 -4.70 0.61
CA PRO A 229 -2.10 -4.54 1.53
C PRO A 229 -1.79 -4.94 2.98
N THR A 230 -0.88 -5.90 3.18
CA THR A 230 -0.43 -6.30 4.52
C THR A 230 0.56 -5.33 5.16
N THR A 231 1.25 -4.49 4.38
CA THR A 231 2.22 -3.51 4.89
C THR A 231 1.59 -2.16 5.14
N SER A 232 0.45 -1.85 4.50
CA SER A 232 -0.35 -0.66 4.79
C SER A 232 -1.14 -0.75 6.10
N THR A 233 -1.30 -1.96 6.65
CA THR A 233 -2.11 -2.21 7.85
C THR A 233 -1.24 -2.27 9.11
N SER A 234 -1.37 -1.29 10.01
CA SER A 234 -0.68 -1.29 11.30
C SER A 234 -1.50 -1.99 12.38
N LEU A 235 -0.83 -2.77 13.24
CA LEU A 235 -1.47 -3.35 14.43
C LEU A 235 -1.93 -2.26 15.41
N GLY A 236 -1.31 -1.08 15.35
CA GLY A 236 -1.71 0.10 16.12
C GLY A 236 -3.12 0.60 15.78
N ASP A 237 -3.61 0.35 14.57
CA ASP A 237 -4.96 0.77 14.14
C ASP A 237 -6.04 -0.25 14.54
N ILE A 238 -5.63 -1.50 14.76
CA ILE A 238 -6.54 -2.62 15.06
C ILE A 238 -6.73 -2.79 16.57
N LEU A 239 -5.64 -2.76 17.34
CA LEU A 239 -5.67 -3.00 18.79
C LEU A 239 -6.65 -2.10 19.56
N PRO A 240 -6.79 -0.79 19.25
CA PRO A 240 -7.78 0.06 19.92
C PRO A 240 -9.23 -0.43 19.74
N LYS A 241 -9.54 -1.10 18.63
CA LYS A 241 -10.89 -1.60 18.31
C LYS A 241 -11.30 -2.79 19.20
N LEU A 242 -10.31 -3.52 19.73
CA LEU A 242 -10.52 -4.74 20.52
C LEU A 242 -10.95 -4.47 21.96
N ARG A 243 -10.89 -3.22 22.44
CA ARG A 243 -11.26 -2.81 23.82
C ARG A 243 -10.61 -3.69 24.90
N ILE A 244 -9.31 -3.94 24.73
CA ILE A 244 -8.51 -4.81 25.62
C ILE A 244 -8.40 -4.15 27.02
N PRO A 245 -8.67 -4.90 28.11
CA PRO A 245 -8.47 -4.45 29.50
C PRO A 245 -7.04 -3.96 29.80
N ASP A 246 -6.88 -3.07 30.77
CA ASP A 246 -5.59 -2.42 31.07
C ASP A 246 -4.51 -3.41 31.58
N ASP A 247 -4.90 -4.45 32.31
CA ASP A 247 -4.02 -5.53 32.74
C ASP A 247 -3.45 -6.33 31.55
N VAL A 248 -4.30 -6.65 30.59
CA VAL A 248 -3.88 -7.32 29.35
C VAL A 248 -3.07 -6.36 28.47
N ARG A 249 -3.40 -5.07 28.45
CA ARG A 249 -2.62 -4.04 27.75
C ARG A 249 -1.19 -3.94 28.30
N ALA A 250 -1.04 -3.96 29.62
CA ALA A 250 0.28 -3.95 30.27
C ALA A 250 1.08 -5.22 29.91
N MET A 251 0.42 -6.37 29.82
CA MET A 251 1.05 -7.63 29.43
C MET A 251 1.62 -7.60 27.99
N ILE A 252 0.88 -7.01 27.04
CA ILE A 252 1.31 -6.96 25.62
C ILE A 252 2.23 -5.76 25.30
N ALA A 253 2.36 -4.79 26.22
CA ALA A 253 3.14 -3.56 25.99
C ALA A 253 4.60 -3.81 25.54
N PRO A 254 5.35 -4.79 26.09
CA PRO A 254 6.71 -5.09 25.60
C PRO A 254 6.73 -5.59 24.15
N THR A 255 5.75 -6.39 23.76
CA THR A 255 5.60 -6.88 22.38
C THR A 255 5.30 -5.72 21.44
N LEU A 256 4.44 -4.78 21.85
CA LEU A 256 4.11 -3.58 21.06
C LEU A 256 5.30 -2.64 20.93
N LEU A 257 6.10 -2.47 21.98
CA LEU A 257 7.31 -1.67 21.92
C LEU A 257 8.33 -2.29 20.94
N SER A 258 8.60 -3.59 21.06
CA SER A 258 9.51 -4.30 20.15
C SER A 258 9.04 -4.28 18.69
N TYR A 259 7.73 -4.44 18.47
CA TYR A 259 7.13 -4.27 17.14
C TYR A 259 7.30 -2.84 16.63
N GLY A 260 7.01 -1.86 17.50
CA GLY A 260 7.15 -0.44 17.25
C GLY A 260 8.55 -0.04 16.78
N ASP A 261 9.58 -0.49 17.49
CA ASP A 261 10.98 -0.21 17.16
C ASP A 261 11.39 -0.85 15.83
N ALA A 262 11.07 -2.14 15.66
CA ALA A 262 11.39 -2.87 14.43
C ALA A 262 10.70 -2.27 13.21
N LEU A 263 9.40 -1.99 13.30
CA LEU A 263 8.64 -1.43 12.19
C LEU A 263 9.03 0.01 11.90
N THR A 264 9.30 0.83 12.94
CA THR A 264 9.84 2.18 12.75
C THR A 264 11.14 2.15 11.95
N GLN A 265 12.06 1.24 12.28
CA GLN A 265 13.33 1.09 11.57
C GLN A 265 13.10 0.69 10.11
N LEU A 266 12.24 -0.30 9.86
CA LEU A 266 11.92 -0.77 8.51
C LEU A 266 11.23 0.30 7.66
N LEU A 267 10.25 1.04 8.21
CA LEU A 267 9.58 2.14 7.51
C LEU A 267 10.53 3.31 7.23
N THR A 268 11.42 3.63 8.17
CA THR A 268 12.46 4.65 7.95
C THR A 268 13.41 4.22 6.83
N MET A 269 13.79 2.94 6.81
CA MET A 269 14.60 2.35 5.74
C MET A 269 13.84 2.38 4.40
N ARG A 270 12.54 2.08 4.36
CA ARG A 270 11.71 2.18 3.15
C ARG A 270 11.70 3.61 2.60
N LEU A 271 11.46 4.60 3.44
CA LEU A 271 11.46 6.02 3.05
C LEU A 271 12.83 6.47 2.54
N GLN A 272 13.92 5.94 3.06
CA GLN A 272 15.26 6.19 2.55
C GLN A 272 15.47 5.50 1.21
N LEU A 273 15.16 4.22 1.11
CA LEU A 273 15.34 3.39 -0.07
C LEU A 273 14.53 3.93 -1.26
N LEU A 274 13.27 4.33 -1.07
CA LEU A 274 12.45 4.99 -2.11
C LEU A 274 13.15 6.24 -2.67
N ARG A 275 13.73 7.06 -1.79
CA ARG A 275 14.41 8.29 -2.20
C ARG A 275 15.70 8.02 -2.96
N GLU A 276 16.47 7.02 -2.50
CA GLU A 276 17.71 6.57 -3.14
C GLU A 276 17.41 5.93 -4.50
N ASN A 277 16.36 5.13 -4.60
CA ASN A 277 15.91 4.49 -5.82
C ASN A 277 15.41 5.49 -6.86
N ASP A 278 14.64 6.51 -6.49
CA ASP A 278 14.28 7.60 -7.41
C ASP A 278 15.52 8.26 -8.03
N ALA A 279 16.55 8.52 -7.21
CA ALA A 279 17.79 9.14 -7.64
C ALA A 279 18.62 8.17 -8.51
N ALA A 280 18.68 6.89 -8.15
CA ALA A 280 19.38 5.84 -8.90
C ALA A 280 18.70 5.60 -10.25
N ARG A 281 17.37 5.45 -10.29
CA ARG A 281 16.56 5.33 -11.51
C ARG A 281 16.79 6.52 -12.44
N THR A 282 16.75 7.74 -11.89
CA THR A 282 17.07 8.95 -12.66
C THR A 282 18.50 8.92 -13.21
N ALA A 283 19.49 8.53 -12.41
CA ALA A 283 20.88 8.45 -12.85
C ALA A 283 21.09 7.40 -13.96
N ILE A 284 20.43 6.24 -13.85
CA ILE A 284 20.42 5.19 -14.87
C ILE A 284 19.83 5.74 -16.17
N GLU A 285 18.64 6.35 -16.11
CA GLU A 285 17.96 6.87 -17.30
C GLU A 285 18.69 8.08 -17.93
N VAL A 286 19.30 8.96 -17.13
CA VAL A 286 20.13 10.07 -17.62
C VAL A 286 21.37 9.54 -18.32
N ARG A 287 22.06 8.55 -17.74
CA ARG A 287 23.22 7.89 -18.36
C ARG A 287 22.84 7.13 -19.63
N ALA A 288 21.68 6.49 -19.61
CA ALA A 288 21.10 5.83 -20.77
C ALA A 288 20.72 6.84 -21.87
N GLY A 289 20.49 8.10 -21.54
CA GLY A 289 20.15 9.16 -22.48
C GLY A 289 18.71 9.09 -23.00
N THR A 290 18.29 10.14 -23.71
CA THR A 290 16.94 10.22 -24.26
C THR A 290 16.66 9.08 -25.23
N LEU A 291 15.43 8.55 -25.21
CA LEU A 291 14.98 7.49 -26.12
C LEU A 291 15.79 6.19 -26.00
N TRP A 292 16.39 5.91 -24.84
CA TRP A 292 17.17 4.68 -24.61
C TRP A 292 16.38 3.39 -24.89
N ARG A 293 15.04 3.44 -24.73
CA ARG A 293 14.14 2.33 -25.10
C ARG A 293 14.16 1.95 -26.58
N TYR A 294 14.67 2.80 -27.47
CA TYR A 294 14.81 2.52 -28.90
C TYR A 294 16.22 2.04 -29.29
N ARG A 295 17.11 1.85 -28.31
CA ARG A 295 18.44 1.26 -28.55
C ARG A 295 18.34 -0.22 -28.89
N SER A 296 19.47 -0.80 -29.30
CA SER A 296 19.62 -2.23 -29.54
C SER A 296 19.13 -3.06 -28.36
N ALA A 297 18.62 -4.26 -28.61
CA ALA A 297 18.04 -5.13 -27.59
C ALA A 297 18.98 -5.34 -26.38
N GLU A 298 20.24 -5.71 -26.63
CA GLU A 298 21.26 -5.92 -25.60
C GLU A 298 21.46 -4.71 -24.67
N GLN A 299 21.51 -3.49 -25.22
CA GLN A 299 21.65 -2.26 -24.42
C GLN A 299 20.40 -1.95 -23.61
N ARG A 300 19.23 -2.29 -24.13
CA ARG A 300 17.95 -2.07 -23.45
C ARG A 300 17.80 -3.04 -22.29
N GLU A 301 18.05 -4.32 -22.53
CA GLU A 301 18.04 -5.38 -21.54
C GLU A 301 18.98 -5.05 -20.38
N GLY A 302 20.22 -4.65 -20.64
CA GLY A 302 21.14 -4.24 -19.57
C GLY A 302 20.75 -2.97 -18.80
N ILE A 303 19.83 -2.14 -19.30
CA ILE A 303 19.24 -1.01 -18.57
C ILE A 303 18.01 -1.49 -17.78
N ASP A 304 17.15 -2.30 -18.40
CA ASP A 304 15.98 -2.90 -17.76
C ASP A 304 16.41 -3.73 -16.54
N ASP A 305 17.45 -4.56 -16.65
CA ASP A 305 18.06 -5.30 -15.53
C ASP A 305 18.47 -4.41 -14.35
N GLN A 306 18.98 -3.21 -14.63
CA GLN A 306 19.38 -2.26 -13.59
C GLN A 306 18.17 -1.62 -12.91
N LEU A 307 17.09 -1.38 -13.65
CA LEU A 307 15.84 -0.84 -13.12
C LEU A 307 15.10 -1.90 -12.30
N ASP A 308 15.06 -3.13 -12.80
CA ASP A 308 14.46 -4.28 -12.13
C ASP A 308 15.17 -4.58 -10.80
N ALA A 309 16.50 -4.47 -10.77
CA ALA A 309 17.27 -4.61 -9.52
C ALA A 309 16.91 -3.55 -8.46
N LEU A 310 16.50 -2.33 -8.86
CA LEU A 310 16.00 -1.33 -7.91
C LEU A 310 14.62 -1.72 -7.37
N ASP A 311 13.74 -2.19 -8.25
CA ASP A 311 12.38 -2.61 -7.90
C ASP A 311 12.38 -3.85 -6.98
N ASP A 312 13.32 -4.78 -7.19
CA ASP A 312 13.56 -5.93 -6.31
C ASP A 312 13.98 -5.51 -4.88
N LEU A 313 14.83 -4.48 -4.75
CA LEU A 313 15.24 -3.95 -3.45
C LEU A 313 14.07 -3.30 -2.71
N GLU A 314 13.19 -2.59 -3.44
CA GLU A 314 11.95 -2.04 -2.88
C GLU A 314 11.07 -3.13 -2.31
N PHE A 315 10.85 -4.16 -3.11
CA PHE A 315 10.00 -5.27 -2.75
C PHE A 315 10.58 -6.08 -1.59
N ALA A 316 11.89 -6.33 -1.56
CA ALA A 316 12.54 -7.04 -0.47
C ALA A 316 12.39 -6.32 0.88
N ASN A 317 12.52 -4.98 0.89
CA ASN A 317 12.28 -4.18 2.10
C ASN A 317 10.81 -4.30 2.56
N GLU A 318 9.90 -4.31 1.61
CA GLU A 318 8.48 -4.42 1.89
C GLU A 318 8.09 -5.79 2.47
N LEU A 319 8.67 -6.88 1.95
CA LEU A 319 8.52 -8.21 2.54
C LEU A 319 8.99 -8.25 3.99
N ALA A 320 10.06 -7.52 4.33
CA ALA A 320 10.52 -7.42 5.72
C ALA A 320 9.52 -6.67 6.62
N ILE A 321 8.88 -5.61 6.13
CA ILE A 321 7.79 -4.90 6.83
C ILE A 321 6.62 -5.84 7.12
N ARG A 322 6.18 -6.60 6.10
CA ARG A 322 5.12 -7.59 6.24
C ARG A 322 5.50 -8.64 7.28
N ASP A 323 6.69 -9.22 7.18
CA ASP A 323 7.12 -10.32 8.04
C ASP A 323 7.27 -9.87 9.51
N ALA A 324 7.67 -8.62 9.74
CA ALA A 324 7.67 -8.02 11.07
C ALA A 324 6.25 -7.89 11.64
N SER A 325 5.28 -7.43 10.83
CA SER A 325 3.88 -7.29 11.21
C SER A 325 3.22 -8.64 11.51
N LEU A 326 3.45 -9.64 10.66
CA LEU A 326 2.96 -11.01 10.87
C LEU A 326 3.59 -11.65 12.12
N SER A 327 4.88 -11.45 12.34
CA SER A 327 5.56 -11.96 13.54
C SER A 327 5.03 -11.33 14.81
N ALA A 328 4.77 -10.02 14.81
CA ALA A 328 4.14 -9.33 15.93
C ALA A 328 2.70 -9.80 16.16
N LEU A 329 1.91 -9.95 15.09
CA LEU A 329 0.54 -10.48 15.15
C LEU A 329 0.50 -11.84 15.85
N ARG A 330 1.38 -12.79 15.46
CA ARG A 330 1.45 -14.11 16.10
C ARG A 330 1.83 -14.04 17.57
N ARG A 331 2.77 -13.17 17.95
CA ARG A 331 3.18 -12.99 19.35
C ARG A 331 2.05 -12.42 20.20
N LEU A 332 1.37 -11.39 19.69
CA LEU A 332 0.20 -10.80 20.36
C LEU A 332 -0.93 -11.81 20.48
N ARG A 333 -1.22 -12.55 19.42
CA ARG A 333 -2.22 -13.64 19.42
C ARG A 333 -1.99 -14.66 20.53
N ALA A 334 -0.73 -15.04 20.74
CA ALA A 334 -0.36 -16.02 21.77
C ALA A 334 -0.43 -15.47 23.21
N GLN A 335 -0.33 -14.16 23.39
CA GLN A 335 -0.40 -13.48 24.68
C GLN A 335 -1.83 -13.09 25.08
N LEU A 336 -2.66 -12.75 24.09
CA LEU A 336 -4.05 -12.37 24.32
C LEU A 336 -4.91 -13.57 24.74
N PRO A 337 -5.98 -13.34 25.53
CA PRO A 337 -6.98 -14.38 25.74
C PRO A 337 -7.61 -14.81 24.40
N ARG A 338 -8.13 -16.04 24.37
CA ARG A 338 -8.45 -16.73 23.11
C ARG A 338 -9.38 -15.95 22.20
N ALA A 339 -10.40 -15.31 22.77
CA ALA A 339 -11.40 -14.55 22.01
C ALA A 339 -10.81 -13.25 21.43
N GLU A 340 -10.06 -12.49 22.23
CA GLU A 340 -9.43 -11.22 21.84
C GLU A 340 -8.35 -11.45 20.79
N GLY A 341 -7.52 -12.48 20.97
CA GLY A 341 -6.51 -12.83 19.98
C GLY A 341 -7.15 -13.28 18.66
N ARG A 342 -8.29 -13.97 18.69
CA ARG A 342 -9.00 -14.39 17.47
C ARG A 342 -9.52 -13.16 16.72
N ARG A 343 -10.18 -12.25 17.44
CA ARG A 343 -10.66 -10.97 16.89
C ARG A 343 -9.52 -10.13 16.32
N LEU A 344 -8.36 -10.08 16.98
CA LEU A 344 -7.18 -9.38 16.47
C LEU A 344 -6.78 -9.89 15.06
N VAL A 345 -6.69 -11.21 14.91
CA VAL A 345 -6.33 -11.84 13.62
C VAL A 345 -7.41 -11.61 12.58
N GLU A 346 -8.69 -11.78 12.93
CA GLU A 346 -9.82 -11.54 12.02
C GLU A 346 -9.87 -10.09 11.54
N ASP A 347 -9.69 -9.12 12.44
CA ASP A 347 -9.75 -7.69 12.09
C ASP A 347 -8.53 -7.28 11.24
N TRP A 348 -7.36 -7.86 11.50
CA TRP A 348 -6.20 -7.70 10.64
C TRP A 348 -6.46 -8.26 9.24
N GLN A 349 -6.98 -9.48 9.14
CA GLN A 349 -7.31 -10.15 7.89
C GLN A 349 -8.32 -9.35 7.05
N LYS A 350 -9.40 -8.86 7.68
CA LYS A 350 -10.42 -8.02 7.03
C LYS A 350 -9.86 -6.69 6.52
N THR A 351 -8.85 -6.14 7.19
CA THR A 351 -8.25 -4.87 6.81
C THR A 351 -7.21 -5.04 5.71
N ALA A 352 -6.40 -6.10 5.79
CA ALA A 352 -5.32 -6.34 4.84
C ALA A 352 -5.81 -6.92 3.51
N HIS A 353 -6.65 -7.96 3.51
CA HIS A 353 -7.08 -8.65 2.28
C HIS A 353 -8.55 -9.09 2.40
N PRO A 354 -9.54 -8.18 2.39
CA PRO A 354 -10.93 -8.50 2.66
C PRO A 354 -11.50 -9.61 1.76
N GLU A 355 -11.13 -9.62 0.48
CA GLU A 355 -11.54 -10.59 -0.52
C GLU A 355 -11.03 -12.02 -0.25
N LEU A 356 -9.93 -12.18 0.49
CA LEU A 356 -9.37 -13.50 0.78
C LEU A 356 -10.08 -14.22 1.93
N PHE A 357 -10.90 -13.52 2.72
CA PHE A 357 -11.46 -14.00 3.99
C PHE A 357 -13.00 -13.97 4.04
N ASP A 358 -13.66 -13.86 2.89
CA ASP A 358 -15.12 -13.86 2.81
C ASP A 358 -15.73 -15.19 3.28
N ASP A 359 -15.07 -16.32 3.00
CA ASP A 359 -15.53 -17.65 3.43
C ASP A 359 -15.59 -17.76 4.97
N GLU A 360 -14.54 -17.30 5.66
CA GLU A 360 -14.50 -17.22 7.12
C GLU A 360 -15.55 -16.25 7.67
N ARG A 361 -15.73 -15.09 7.03
CA ARG A 361 -16.74 -14.10 7.44
C ARG A 361 -18.15 -14.67 7.37
N ILE A 362 -18.47 -15.38 6.30
CA ILE A 362 -19.78 -16.03 6.13
C ILE A 362 -19.95 -17.14 7.18
N LEU A 363 -18.92 -17.96 7.42
CA LEU A 363 -18.96 -18.97 8.48
C LEU A 363 -19.20 -18.34 9.85
N SER A 364 -18.49 -17.26 10.23
CA SER A 364 -18.70 -16.57 11.51
C SER A 364 -20.13 -16.06 11.66
N ALA A 365 -20.70 -15.47 10.59
CA ALA A 365 -22.07 -14.96 10.61
C ALA A 365 -23.09 -16.09 10.76
N LEU A 366 -22.86 -17.21 10.07
CA LEU A 366 -23.72 -18.39 10.13
C LEU A 366 -23.68 -19.01 11.53
N VAL A 367 -22.51 -19.15 12.13
CA VAL A 367 -22.35 -19.60 13.52
C VAL A 367 -23.07 -18.68 14.48
N ALA A 368 -22.87 -17.37 14.36
CA ALA A 368 -23.51 -16.42 15.27
C ALA A 368 -25.03 -16.56 15.23
N SER A 369 -25.60 -16.84 14.04
CA SER A 369 -27.02 -17.11 13.89
C SER A 369 -27.48 -18.42 14.54
N VAL A 370 -26.61 -19.43 14.60
CA VAL A 370 -26.87 -20.73 15.22
C VAL A 370 -26.85 -20.63 16.75
N VAL A 371 -25.82 -19.98 17.31
CA VAL A 371 -25.68 -19.76 18.76
C VAL A 371 -26.77 -18.82 19.29
N ALA A 372 -27.28 -17.91 18.46
CA ALA A 372 -28.38 -17.02 18.85
C ALA A 372 -29.77 -17.69 18.86
N LEU A 373 -29.88 -18.97 18.51
CA LEU A 373 -31.17 -19.66 18.49
C LEU A 373 -31.71 -19.84 19.93
N PRO A 374 -32.96 -19.44 20.21
CA PRO A 374 -33.54 -19.50 21.56
C PRO A 374 -33.76 -20.94 22.09
N GLN A 375 -33.59 -21.95 21.25
CA GLN A 375 -33.63 -23.37 21.61
C GLN A 375 -32.23 -23.99 21.81
N GLY A 376 -31.18 -23.17 21.83
CA GLY A 376 -29.80 -23.62 22.03
C GLY A 376 -29.59 -24.24 23.41
N ASP A 377 -29.08 -25.46 23.43
CA ASP A 377 -28.54 -26.09 24.63
C ASP A 377 -27.13 -25.53 24.88
N ALA A 378 -26.81 -25.16 26.12
CA ALA A 378 -25.52 -24.60 26.49
C ALA A 378 -24.35 -25.56 26.14
N ASP A 379 -24.61 -26.86 26.17
CA ASP A 379 -23.64 -27.88 25.75
C ASP A 379 -23.43 -27.88 24.22
N VAL A 380 -24.48 -27.65 23.43
CA VAL A 380 -24.41 -27.51 21.97
C VAL A 380 -23.63 -26.25 21.58
N ASP A 381 -23.94 -25.12 22.22
CA ASP A 381 -23.23 -23.85 21.98
C ASP A 381 -21.73 -23.99 22.27
N ARG A 382 -21.38 -24.67 23.38
CA ARG A 382 -19.98 -24.94 23.72
C ARG A 382 -19.29 -25.80 22.66
N VAL A 383 -19.92 -26.88 22.20
CA VAL A 383 -19.35 -27.76 21.18
C VAL A 383 -19.17 -27.01 19.85
N VAL A 384 -20.12 -26.17 19.46
CA VAL A 384 -20.02 -25.33 18.26
C VAL A 384 -18.86 -24.35 18.37
N LEU A 385 -18.73 -23.65 19.50
CA LEU A 385 -17.63 -22.71 19.73
C LEU A 385 -16.26 -23.40 19.78
N ASP A 386 -16.16 -24.58 20.42
CA ASP A 386 -14.93 -25.37 20.46
C ASP A 386 -14.52 -25.85 19.06
N ALA A 387 -15.49 -26.29 18.24
CA ALA A 387 -15.23 -26.69 16.85
C ALA A 387 -14.68 -25.53 16.01
N ILE A 388 -15.20 -24.33 16.23
CA ILE A 388 -14.78 -23.12 15.53
C ILE A 388 -13.39 -22.70 15.96
N ASP A 389 -13.11 -22.70 17.26
CA ASP A 389 -11.77 -22.36 17.77
C ASP A 389 -10.71 -23.34 17.24
N ALA A 390 -11.01 -24.64 17.20
CA ALA A 390 -10.13 -25.64 16.60
C ALA A 390 -9.91 -25.38 15.10
N THR A 391 -10.93 -24.87 14.40
CA THR A 391 -10.84 -24.54 12.97
C THR A 391 -9.98 -23.31 12.75
N TYR A 392 -10.19 -22.25 13.53
CA TYR A 392 -9.39 -21.03 13.48
C TYR A 392 -7.91 -21.32 13.70
N GLN A 393 -7.58 -22.15 14.68
CA GLN A 393 -6.19 -22.59 14.92
C GLN A 393 -5.57 -23.30 13.69
N ARG A 394 -6.37 -24.05 12.94
CA ARG A 394 -5.91 -24.76 11.74
C ARG A 394 -5.79 -23.85 10.52
N ILE A 395 -6.72 -22.92 10.33
CA ILE A 395 -6.73 -22.02 9.16
C ILE A 395 -5.80 -20.83 9.34
N GLU A 396 -5.47 -20.41 10.56
CA GLU A 396 -4.58 -19.26 10.82
C GLU A 396 -3.23 -19.32 10.06
N PRO A 397 -2.44 -20.42 10.13
CA PRO A 397 -1.20 -20.50 9.33
C PRO A 397 -1.47 -20.51 7.81
N LEU A 398 -2.63 -21.02 7.37
CA LEU A 398 -3.02 -21.00 5.96
C LEU A 398 -3.46 -19.59 5.51
N ALA A 399 -4.13 -18.84 6.38
CA ALA A 399 -4.52 -17.46 6.13
C ALA A 399 -3.30 -16.58 5.93
N GLU A 400 -2.28 -16.76 6.77
CA GLU A 400 -1.01 -16.07 6.60
C GLU A 400 -0.32 -16.44 5.27
N ALA A 401 -0.27 -17.74 4.94
CA ALA A 401 0.30 -18.19 3.67
C ALA A 401 -0.47 -17.62 2.46
N ALA A 402 -1.79 -17.48 2.57
CA ALA A 402 -2.61 -16.85 1.53
C ALA A 402 -2.27 -15.37 1.36
N CYS A 403 -2.16 -14.59 2.46
CA CYS A 403 -1.72 -13.20 2.37
C CYS A 403 -0.34 -13.08 1.73
N ARG A 404 0.63 -13.91 2.13
CA ARG A 404 1.98 -13.91 1.54
C ARG A 404 1.97 -14.19 0.04
N ALA A 405 1.13 -15.13 -0.41
CA ALA A 405 0.98 -15.45 -1.82
C ALA A 405 0.27 -14.34 -2.59
N ALA A 406 -0.76 -13.71 -2.01
CA ALA A 406 -1.46 -12.59 -2.62
C ALA A 406 -0.58 -11.34 -2.77
N ASP A 407 0.17 -11.00 -1.72
CA ASP A 407 1.17 -9.92 -1.74
C ASP A 407 2.25 -10.15 -2.81
N ALA A 408 2.60 -11.41 -3.08
CA ALA A 408 3.55 -11.74 -4.13
C ALA A 408 2.99 -11.48 -5.54
N ILE A 409 1.67 -11.46 -5.74
CA ILE A 409 1.09 -11.24 -7.08
C ILE A 409 1.22 -9.77 -7.51
N LEU A 410 0.96 -8.83 -6.60
CA LEU A 410 0.77 -7.41 -6.95
C LEU A 410 1.96 -6.74 -7.66
N PRO A 411 3.21 -6.85 -7.18
CA PRO A 411 4.36 -6.23 -7.86
C PRO A 411 4.60 -6.80 -9.25
N ARG A 412 4.28 -8.09 -9.44
CA ARG A 412 4.53 -8.82 -10.68
C ARG A 412 3.55 -8.47 -11.80
N LEU A 413 2.44 -7.78 -11.49
CA LEU A 413 1.53 -7.25 -12.51
C LEU A 413 2.14 -6.08 -13.32
N LEU A 414 3.18 -5.44 -12.78
CA LEU A 414 3.89 -4.33 -13.40
C LEU A 414 5.06 -4.83 -14.27
N ASP A 415 5.75 -5.89 -13.82
CA ASP A 415 6.77 -6.58 -14.61
C ASP A 415 6.11 -7.42 -15.72
N ARG A 416 6.57 -7.24 -16.96
CA ARG A 416 6.07 -7.97 -18.14
C ARG A 416 7.12 -8.92 -18.73
N SER A 417 8.24 -9.09 -18.05
CA SER A 417 9.27 -10.07 -18.40
C SER A 417 8.72 -11.50 -18.29
N ALA A 418 9.33 -12.44 -19.02
CA ALA A 418 8.95 -13.85 -18.93
C ALA A 418 9.17 -14.41 -17.51
N ALA A 419 10.22 -13.96 -16.82
CA ALA A 419 10.52 -14.32 -15.44
C ALA A 419 9.44 -13.79 -14.47
N GLY A 420 9.05 -12.52 -14.64
CA GLY A 420 7.98 -11.88 -13.87
C GLY A 420 6.64 -12.59 -14.01
N ILE A 421 6.25 -12.90 -15.26
CA ILE A 421 5.03 -13.65 -15.57
C ILE A 421 5.06 -15.04 -14.94
N SER A 422 6.15 -15.80 -15.10
CA SER A 422 6.30 -17.13 -14.51
C SER A 422 6.18 -17.09 -12.97
N ALA A 423 6.83 -16.11 -12.35
CA ALA A 423 6.76 -15.91 -10.91
C ALA A 423 5.36 -15.47 -10.44
N GLU A 424 4.62 -14.70 -11.23
CA GLU A 424 3.22 -14.33 -10.95
C GLU A 424 2.34 -15.57 -10.96
N ILE A 425 2.48 -16.40 -12.00
CA ILE A 425 1.72 -17.64 -12.13
C ILE A 425 2.01 -18.57 -10.93
N ALA A 426 3.28 -18.73 -10.55
CA ALA A 426 3.65 -19.53 -9.38
C ALA A 426 3.03 -19.00 -8.08
N ALA A 427 2.99 -17.68 -7.88
CA ALA A 427 2.33 -17.05 -6.73
C ALA A 427 0.81 -17.29 -6.72
N ARG A 428 0.14 -17.18 -7.88
CA ARG A 428 -1.29 -17.49 -8.04
C ARG A 428 -1.61 -18.95 -7.74
N ILE A 429 -0.82 -19.89 -8.27
CA ILE A 429 -0.99 -21.33 -7.98
C ILE A 429 -0.87 -21.58 -6.48
N THR A 430 0.13 -21.00 -5.82
CA THR A 430 0.33 -21.11 -4.37
C THR A 430 -0.87 -20.57 -3.58
N LEU A 431 -1.44 -19.44 -4.02
CA LEU A 431 -2.65 -18.86 -3.42
C LEU A 431 -3.84 -19.82 -3.53
N LEU A 432 -4.11 -20.34 -4.73
CA LEU A 432 -5.22 -21.28 -4.99
C LEU A 432 -5.07 -22.58 -4.17
N GLU A 433 -3.85 -23.12 -4.05
CA GLU A 433 -3.59 -24.29 -3.21
C GLU A 433 -3.88 -24.04 -1.73
N THR A 434 -3.53 -22.86 -1.26
CA THR A 434 -3.75 -22.46 0.14
C THR A 434 -5.24 -22.25 0.40
N GLN A 435 -5.96 -21.61 -0.52
CA GLN A 435 -7.42 -21.44 -0.45
C GLN A 435 -8.16 -22.77 -0.47
N LYS A 436 -7.73 -23.73 -1.30
CA LYS A 436 -8.28 -25.10 -1.29
C LYS A 436 -8.16 -25.77 0.08
N LYS A 437 -6.99 -25.66 0.73
CA LYS A 437 -6.77 -26.22 2.08
C LYS A 437 -7.65 -25.53 3.13
N ARG A 438 -7.80 -24.21 3.05
CA ARG A 438 -8.68 -23.43 3.94
C ARG A 438 -10.14 -23.83 3.79
N ARG A 439 -10.66 -23.87 2.56
CA ARG A 439 -12.04 -24.27 2.27
C ARG A 439 -12.36 -25.70 2.68
N ALA A 440 -11.42 -26.63 2.49
CA ALA A 440 -11.55 -27.98 3.02
C ALA A 440 -11.68 -27.98 4.56
N ALA A 441 -10.91 -27.12 5.23
CA ALA A 441 -11.01 -26.98 6.67
C ALA A 441 -12.36 -26.42 7.14
N LEU A 442 -12.87 -25.40 6.46
CA LEU A 442 -14.18 -24.80 6.75
C LEU A 442 -15.33 -25.78 6.51
N LYS A 443 -15.30 -26.54 5.41
CA LYS A 443 -16.29 -27.59 5.10
C LYS A 443 -16.39 -28.66 6.18
N GLU A 444 -15.24 -29.14 6.65
CA GLU A 444 -15.20 -30.13 7.73
C GLU A 444 -15.87 -29.59 9.00
N THR A 445 -15.58 -28.35 9.36
CA THR A 445 -16.17 -27.68 10.54
C THR A 445 -17.65 -27.47 10.38
N LEU A 446 -18.08 -27.02 9.20
CA LEU A 446 -19.48 -26.86 8.88
C LEU A 446 -20.24 -28.18 9.01
N GLY A 447 -19.66 -29.29 8.52
CA GLY A 447 -20.21 -30.64 8.68
C GLY A 447 -20.35 -31.07 10.14
N ARG A 448 -19.35 -30.76 10.98
CA ARG A 448 -19.42 -31.03 12.43
C ARG A 448 -20.51 -30.21 13.11
N ILE A 449 -20.57 -28.91 12.84
CA ILE A 449 -21.60 -28.01 13.40
C ILE A 449 -22.99 -28.49 12.99
N ARG A 450 -23.21 -28.75 11.69
CA ARG A 450 -24.48 -29.26 11.16
C ARG A 450 -24.92 -30.55 11.84
N ALA A 451 -23.99 -31.47 12.14
CA ALA A 451 -24.30 -32.72 12.80
C ALA A 451 -24.81 -32.53 14.23
N VAL A 452 -24.25 -31.56 14.97
CA VAL A 452 -24.66 -31.24 16.35
C VAL A 452 -25.94 -30.40 16.35
N THR A 453 -26.18 -29.59 15.32
CA THR A 453 -27.38 -28.76 15.16
C THR A 453 -28.41 -29.36 14.22
N ALA A 454 -28.50 -30.70 14.16
CA ALA A 454 -29.39 -31.40 13.24
C ALA A 454 -30.88 -31.04 13.43
N ASN A 455 -31.25 -30.60 14.63
CA ASN A 455 -32.61 -30.19 14.99
C ASN A 455 -32.87 -28.68 14.80
N ALA A 456 -31.92 -27.95 14.21
CA ALA A 456 -32.09 -26.52 13.94
C ALA A 456 -33.25 -26.26 12.95
N PRO A 457 -33.83 -25.04 12.94
CA PRO A 457 -34.86 -24.68 11.98
C PRO A 457 -34.42 -24.94 10.53
N ALA A 458 -35.38 -25.30 9.67
CA ALA A 458 -35.11 -25.61 8.27
C ALA A 458 -34.38 -24.46 7.54
N GLU A 459 -34.66 -23.21 7.89
CA GLU A 459 -33.97 -22.04 7.34
C GLU A 459 -32.47 -22.04 7.68
N THR A 460 -32.09 -22.40 8.91
CA THR A 460 -30.69 -22.52 9.32
C THR A 460 -30.00 -23.66 8.58
N LEU A 461 -30.67 -24.80 8.42
CA LEU A 461 -30.16 -25.94 7.64
C LEU A 461 -29.96 -25.60 6.16
N MET A 462 -30.88 -24.84 5.56
CA MET A 462 -30.71 -24.32 4.20
C MET A 462 -29.48 -23.43 4.06
N ARG A 463 -29.23 -22.52 5.02
CA ARG A 463 -28.02 -21.67 4.98
C ARG A 463 -26.73 -22.48 5.05
N PHE A 464 -26.71 -23.61 5.77
CA PHE A 464 -25.57 -24.54 5.76
C PHE A 464 -25.38 -25.18 4.37
N ASP A 465 -26.46 -25.55 3.70
CA ASP A 465 -26.43 -26.12 2.35
C ASP A 465 -25.98 -25.08 1.31
N ASP A 466 -26.54 -23.86 1.35
CA ASP A 466 -26.15 -22.74 0.48
C ASP A 466 -24.65 -22.41 0.60
N PHE A 467 -24.11 -22.42 1.83
CA PHE A 467 -22.69 -22.20 2.06
C PHE A 467 -21.82 -23.33 1.50
N ASN A 468 -22.23 -24.58 1.66
CA ASN A 468 -21.53 -25.72 1.04
C ASN A 468 -21.52 -25.65 -0.48
N GLU A 469 -22.64 -25.26 -1.09
CA GLU A 469 -22.75 -25.08 -2.54
C GLU A 469 -21.87 -23.93 -3.03
N SER A 470 -21.82 -22.82 -2.29
CA SER A 470 -20.92 -21.69 -2.57
C SER A 470 -19.45 -22.13 -2.57
N ILE A 471 -18.99 -22.82 -1.51
CA ILE A 471 -17.60 -23.33 -1.46
C ILE A 471 -17.35 -24.31 -2.61
N ALA A 472 -18.29 -25.20 -2.94
CA ALA A 472 -18.14 -26.12 -4.05
C ALA A 472 -18.07 -25.41 -5.41
N ALA A 473 -18.77 -24.30 -5.60
CA ALA A 473 -18.66 -23.47 -6.79
C ALA A 473 -17.29 -22.80 -6.90
N LEU A 474 -16.79 -22.23 -5.79
CA LEU A 474 -15.45 -21.63 -5.72
C LEU A 474 -14.35 -22.67 -6.01
N GLU A 475 -14.42 -23.87 -5.43
CA GLU A 475 -13.45 -24.93 -5.72
C GLU A 475 -13.42 -25.38 -7.19
N ARG A 476 -14.56 -25.30 -7.90
CA ARG A 476 -14.60 -25.56 -9.34
C ARG A 476 -13.91 -24.44 -10.13
N ALA A 477 -14.15 -23.18 -9.74
CA ALA A 477 -13.50 -22.03 -10.34
C ALA A 477 -11.97 -22.06 -10.12
N ASP A 478 -11.51 -22.26 -8.88
CA ASP A 478 -10.10 -22.38 -8.53
C ASP A 478 -9.40 -23.50 -9.30
N ARG A 479 -10.08 -24.65 -9.48
CA ARG A 479 -9.51 -25.77 -10.24
C ARG A 479 -9.31 -25.40 -11.71
N PHE A 480 -10.31 -24.76 -12.31
CA PHE A 480 -10.22 -24.30 -13.69
C PHE A 480 -9.10 -23.27 -13.87
N GLU A 481 -8.98 -22.31 -12.95
CA GLU A 481 -7.93 -21.29 -12.98
C GLU A 481 -6.55 -21.93 -12.82
N ARG A 482 -6.37 -22.81 -11.83
CA ARG A 482 -5.12 -23.54 -11.62
C ARG A 482 -4.70 -24.34 -12.85
N GLU A 483 -5.60 -25.15 -13.40
CA GLU A 483 -5.28 -25.95 -14.60
C GLU A 483 -4.93 -25.07 -15.79
N SER A 484 -5.53 -23.88 -15.91
CA SER A 484 -5.21 -22.93 -16.97
C SER A 484 -3.84 -22.27 -16.78
N LEU A 485 -3.50 -21.96 -15.53
CA LEU A 485 -2.19 -21.40 -15.15
C LEU A 485 -1.05 -22.42 -15.31
N GLU A 486 -1.27 -23.69 -14.93
CA GLU A 486 -0.31 -24.77 -15.12
C GLU A 486 -0.05 -25.01 -16.62
N ARG A 487 -1.09 -25.02 -17.46
CA ARG A 487 -0.93 -25.09 -18.93
C ARG A 487 -0.11 -23.92 -19.47
N LEU A 488 -0.36 -22.70 -18.97
CA LEU A 488 0.38 -21.52 -19.41
C LEU A 488 1.87 -21.61 -19.04
N LEU A 489 2.21 -22.12 -17.85
CA LEU A 489 3.61 -22.38 -17.48
C LEU A 489 4.26 -23.42 -18.40
N ASP A 490 3.55 -24.50 -18.73
CA ASP A 490 4.05 -25.52 -19.65
C ASP A 490 4.28 -24.93 -21.06
N GLU A 491 3.35 -24.10 -21.56
CA GLU A 491 3.48 -23.40 -22.83
C GLU A 491 4.69 -22.44 -22.84
N MET A 492 4.91 -21.69 -21.76
CA MET A 492 6.07 -20.81 -21.61
C MET A 492 7.39 -21.59 -21.61
N ALA A 493 7.45 -22.71 -20.89
CA ALA A 493 8.63 -23.56 -20.84
C ALA A 493 8.98 -24.17 -22.21
N ILE A 494 7.96 -24.54 -23.00
CA ILE A 494 8.14 -25.02 -24.37
C ILE A 494 8.64 -23.89 -25.28
N ALA A 495 8.04 -22.70 -25.20
CA ALA A 495 8.45 -21.55 -26.00
C ALA A 495 9.90 -21.13 -25.72
N GLU A 496 10.31 -21.14 -24.45
CA GLU A 496 11.69 -20.87 -24.03
C GLU A 496 12.66 -21.92 -24.59
N ALA A 497 12.29 -23.22 -24.54
CA ALA A 497 13.10 -24.30 -25.11
C ALA A 497 13.23 -24.23 -26.64
N GLU A 498 12.22 -23.71 -27.33
CA GLU A 498 12.18 -23.55 -28.79
C GLU A 498 12.76 -22.20 -29.28
N GLY A 499 13.15 -21.31 -28.37
CA GLY A 499 13.63 -19.96 -28.71
C GLY A 499 12.57 -19.07 -29.35
N LEU A 500 11.29 -19.35 -29.09
CA LEU A 500 10.16 -18.56 -29.56
C LEU A 500 9.84 -17.46 -28.54
N GLU A 501 9.54 -16.25 -29.02
CA GLU A 501 9.03 -15.20 -28.13
C GLU A 501 7.67 -15.63 -27.55
N VAL A 502 7.59 -15.66 -26.21
CA VAL A 502 6.34 -15.90 -25.50
C VAL A 502 5.36 -14.78 -25.84
N GLY A 503 4.28 -15.12 -26.54
CA GLY A 503 3.22 -14.18 -26.85
C GLY A 503 2.64 -13.58 -25.56
N THR A 504 2.55 -12.25 -25.49
CA THR A 504 1.86 -11.57 -24.38
C THR A 504 0.38 -11.98 -24.36
N PRO A 505 -0.26 -12.08 -23.18
CA PRO A 505 -1.58 -12.70 -23.01
C PRO A 505 -2.77 -11.88 -23.57
N ALA A 506 -2.56 -11.05 -24.58
CA ALA A 506 -3.63 -10.33 -25.26
C ALA A 506 -4.45 -11.20 -26.25
N ASP A 507 -3.92 -12.35 -26.67
CA ASP A 507 -4.52 -13.22 -27.69
C ASP A 507 -4.91 -14.63 -27.19
N ALA A 508 -5.12 -14.80 -25.87
CA ALA A 508 -5.69 -16.04 -25.35
C ALA A 508 -7.14 -16.18 -25.86
N VAL A 509 -7.27 -16.97 -26.93
CA VAL A 509 -8.52 -17.51 -27.47
C VAL A 509 -9.36 -18.03 -26.31
N THR A 510 -10.50 -17.41 -26.05
CA THR A 510 -11.56 -17.99 -25.21
C THR A 510 -11.83 -19.42 -25.68
N PRO A 511 -11.56 -20.46 -24.88
CA PRO A 511 -11.99 -21.80 -25.21
C PRO A 511 -13.52 -21.82 -25.18
N ALA A 512 -14.12 -22.38 -26.23
CA ALA A 512 -15.57 -22.43 -26.36
C ALA A 512 -16.22 -23.10 -25.13
N ALA A 513 -17.32 -22.50 -24.65
CA ALA A 513 -18.14 -23.03 -23.58
C ALA A 513 -18.51 -24.52 -23.85
N PRO A 514 -18.59 -25.37 -22.81
CA PRO A 514 -18.96 -26.76 -22.98
C PRO A 514 -20.35 -26.85 -23.63
N LYS A 515 -20.44 -27.59 -24.74
CA LYS A 515 -21.71 -27.88 -25.42
C LYS A 515 -22.65 -28.59 -24.44
N ALA A 516 -23.81 -27.98 -24.20
CA ALA A 516 -24.89 -28.61 -23.46
C ALA A 516 -25.31 -29.91 -24.17
N VAL A 517 -25.35 -31.00 -23.40
CA VAL A 517 -25.93 -32.28 -23.82
C VAL A 517 -27.46 -32.11 -23.88
N PRO A 518 -28.14 -32.49 -24.97
CA PRO A 518 -29.59 -32.37 -25.06
C PRO A 518 -30.28 -33.35 -24.09
N ALA A 519 -31.17 -32.84 -23.25
CA ALA A 519 -32.02 -33.64 -22.38
C ALA A 519 -33.09 -34.39 -23.20
N THR A 520 -33.22 -35.69 -22.94
CA THR A 520 -34.32 -36.56 -23.39
C THR A 520 -35.65 -36.08 -22.77
N PRO A 521 -36.76 -36.02 -23.52
CA PRO A 521 -37.98 -35.34 -23.09
C PRO A 521 -38.84 -36.19 -22.15
N ALA A 522 -39.28 -35.60 -21.03
CA ALA A 522 -40.37 -36.12 -20.21
C ALA A 522 -41.69 -35.42 -20.58
N ALA A 523 -42.76 -36.20 -20.54
CA ALA A 523 -44.08 -35.90 -21.08
C ALA A 523 -44.82 -34.72 -20.41
N THR A 524 -45.62 -34.06 -21.25
CA THR A 524 -46.55 -32.95 -21.03
C THR A 524 -47.61 -33.20 -19.95
N PRO A 525 -48.03 -32.15 -19.22
CA PRO A 525 -49.44 -31.92 -18.94
C PRO A 525 -49.93 -30.55 -19.45
N PRO A 526 -51.25 -30.36 -19.66
CA PRO A 526 -51.77 -29.32 -20.55
C PRO A 526 -52.01 -27.94 -19.90
N LYS A 527 -52.05 -26.97 -20.82
CA LYS A 527 -52.19 -25.51 -20.75
C LYS A 527 -53.35 -24.94 -19.92
N SER A 528 -53.12 -23.75 -19.35
CA SER A 528 -53.81 -22.45 -19.62
C SER A 528 -53.46 -21.48 -18.47
N SER A 529 -53.27 -20.16 -18.61
CA SER A 529 -53.70 -19.15 -19.58
C SER A 529 -52.77 -17.90 -19.53
N THR A 530 -52.74 -17.21 -20.66
CA THR A 530 -52.16 -15.92 -21.14
C THR A 530 -52.30 -14.66 -20.24
N PRO A 531 -51.80 -13.45 -20.63
CA PRO A 531 -50.79 -13.08 -21.67
C PRO A 531 -49.75 -12.01 -21.20
N ASN A 532 -48.66 -11.83 -21.95
CA ASN A 532 -48.05 -10.51 -22.11
C ASN A 532 -47.44 -10.31 -23.51
N THR A 533 -47.49 -9.05 -23.90
CA THR A 533 -47.33 -8.34 -25.19
C THR A 533 -45.90 -8.41 -25.77
N PRO A 534 -45.66 -7.96 -27.03
CA PRO A 534 -44.58 -8.43 -27.90
C PRO A 534 -43.31 -7.56 -27.90
N THR A 535 -42.21 -8.28 -28.10
CA THR A 535 -41.04 -8.10 -28.99
C THR A 535 -40.53 -6.71 -29.44
N THR A 536 -39.21 -6.58 -29.21
CA THR A 536 -38.08 -5.76 -29.68
C THR A 536 -38.00 -5.44 -31.20
N PRO A 537 -37.11 -4.52 -31.69
CA PRO A 537 -35.70 -4.90 -31.98
C PRO A 537 -34.57 -3.82 -31.86
N ARG A 538 -33.46 -4.27 -31.25
CA ARG A 538 -32.01 -4.22 -31.62
C ARG A 538 -31.45 -3.20 -32.64
N THR A 539 -30.35 -2.52 -32.25
CA THR A 539 -28.97 -2.39 -32.87
C THR A 539 -28.23 -1.20 -32.20
N GLY A 540 -26.94 -1.16 -31.83
CA GLY A 540 -25.80 -2.06 -31.84
C GLY A 540 -24.51 -1.34 -31.33
N ARG A 541 -23.47 -2.14 -31.05
CA ARG A 541 -22.01 -1.88 -31.25
C ARG A 541 -21.25 -0.82 -30.40
N GLY A 542 -20.44 -1.33 -29.45
CA GLY A 542 -19.00 -1.01 -29.33
C GLY A 542 -18.52 -0.04 -28.22
N GLY A 543 -17.49 -0.43 -27.47
CA GLY A 543 -16.53 0.53 -26.88
C GLY A 543 -16.08 0.33 -25.43
N ARG A 544 -14.97 -0.41 -25.25
CA ARG A 544 -13.87 -0.33 -24.26
C ARG A 544 -14.04 0.37 -22.90
N GLY A 545 -13.48 -0.30 -21.90
CA GLY A 545 -13.44 0.07 -20.49
C GLY A 545 -12.59 1.28 -20.13
N SER A 546 -13.03 1.93 -19.06
CA SER A 546 -12.25 2.78 -18.17
C SER A 546 -12.97 2.77 -16.82
N ARG A 547 -12.32 2.25 -15.78
CA ARG A 547 -12.78 2.42 -14.40
C ARG A 547 -11.74 3.26 -13.68
N SER A 548 -12.11 4.51 -13.42
CA SER A 548 -11.50 5.35 -12.38
C SER A 548 -11.86 4.78 -11.00
N PRO A 549 -11.02 4.97 -9.97
CA PRO A 549 -11.38 4.63 -8.60
C PRO A 549 -12.36 5.67 -8.05
N VAL A 550 -13.37 5.17 -7.35
CA VAL A 550 -14.28 5.95 -6.51
C VAL A 550 -13.57 6.15 -5.17
N ASN A 551 -13.43 7.41 -4.77
CA ASN A 551 -13.03 7.79 -3.42
C ASN A 551 -14.12 7.39 -2.43
N ASP A 552 -13.71 6.72 -1.34
CA ASP A 552 -14.25 6.90 0.01
C ASP A 552 -13.07 6.97 0.99
#